data_AF-A0A2M7NX09-F1
#
_entry.id   AF-A0A2M7NX09-F1
#
_cell.length_a   1.000
_cell.length_b   1.000
_cell.length_c   1.000
_cell.angle_alpha   90.00
_cell.angle_beta   90.00
_cell.angle_gamma   90.00
#
_symmetry.space_group_name_H-M   'P 1'
#
loop_
_entity.id
_entity.type
_entity.pdbx_description
1 polymer ?
#
loop_
_entity_poly.entity_id
_entity_poly.type
_entity_poly.pdbx_seq_one_letter_code
_entity_poly.pdbx_strand_id
1 'polypeptide(L)'
;MGAKGWEINNKVKGTLTKNWVDVPNLSISTVKDVVVIKGDLKFKGGKVSTDSDTAVIDVLKKIERELRQGTDIKMIKWELTQWEKRGGRWYKKKLKHESGS
;
A
#
# COMPACT_ATOMS: atom_id res chain seq x y z
N MET A 1 -1.63 7.85 19.78
CA MET A 1 -1.35 8.36 18.42
C MET A 1 -1.27 9.87 18.54
N GLY A 2 -0.12 10.50 18.28
CA GLY A 2 -0.01 11.97 18.32
C GLY A 2 -0.62 12.64 17.08
N ALA A 3 -0.94 13.93 17.15
CA ALA A 3 -1.60 14.70 16.08
C ALA A 3 -0.92 14.50 14.69
N LYS A 4 0.41 14.60 14.64
CA LYS A 4 1.21 14.39 13.43
C LYS A 4 1.00 13.01 12.78
N GLY A 5 0.90 11.95 13.59
CA GLY A 5 0.70 10.59 13.07
C GLY A 5 -0.69 10.39 12.48
N TRP A 6 -1.70 11.06 13.05
CA TRP A 6 -3.06 11.06 12.52
C TRP A 6 -3.15 11.81 11.17
N GLU A 7 -2.48 12.95 11.05
CA GLU A 7 -2.41 13.72 9.80
C GLU A 7 -1.74 12.92 8.67
N ILE A 8 -0.61 12.26 8.96
CA ILE A 8 0.08 11.38 8.00
C ILE A 8 -0.84 10.24 7.57
N ASN A 9 -1.52 9.58 8.51
CA ASN A 9 -2.47 8.50 8.18
C ASN A 9 -3.58 8.98 7.25
N ASN A 10 -4.14 10.16 7.48
CA ASN A 10 -5.21 10.71 6.63
C ASN A 10 -4.70 11.08 5.23
N LYS A 11 -3.51 11.67 5.13
CA LYS A 11 -2.87 11.90 3.82
C LYS A 11 -2.65 10.59 3.07
N VAL A 12 -2.14 9.57 3.76
CA VAL A 12 -1.92 8.24 3.16
C VAL A 12 -3.24 7.65 2.65
N LYS A 13 -4.31 7.69 3.45
CA LYS A 13 -5.66 7.26 3.05
C LYS A 13 -6.17 8.02 1.83
N GLY A 14 -5.98 9.34 1.80
CA GLY A 14 -6.36 10.19 0.67
C GLY A 14 -5.63 9.81 -0.62
N THR A 15 -4.31 9.62 -0.55
CA THR A 15 -3.49 9.20 -1.70
C THR A 15 -3.89 7.81 -2.22
N LEU A 16 -4.12 6.86 -1.32
CA LEU A 16 -4.59 5.52 -1.68
C LEU A 16 -5.94 5.58 -2.39
N THR A 17 -6.89 6.34 -1.85
CA THR A 17 -8.23 6.53 -2.43
C THR A 17 -8.16 7.18 -3.81
N LYS A 18 -7.31 8.21 -3.99
CA LYS A 18 -7.08 8.87 -5.30
C LYS A 18 -6.53 7.92 -6.36
N ASN A 19 -5.75 6.92 -5.93
CA ASN A 19 -5.22 5.87 -6.79
C ASN A 19 -6.12 4.63 -6.83
N TRP A 20 -7.41 4.79 -6.52
CA TRP A 20 -8.45 3.76 -6.63
C TRP A 20 -8.23 2.55 -5.73
N VAL A 21 -7.39 2.66 -4.69
CA VAL A 21 -7.19 1.58 -3.73
C VAL A 21 -8.33 1.56 -2.72
N ASP A 22 -8.80 0.35 -2.39
CA ASP A 22 -9.84 0.12 -1.40
C ASP A 22 -9.26 0.18 0.02
N VAL A 23 -9.21 1.40 0.55
CA VAL A 23 -8.68 1.71 1.88
C VAL A 23 -9.35 0.97 3.05
N PRO A 24 -10.67 0.73 3.09
CA PRO A 24 -11.31 -0.06 4.16
C PRO A 24 -10.68 -1.42 4.45
N ASN A 25 -10.10 -2.08 3.44
CA ASN A 25 -9.43 -3.38 3.58
C ASN A 25 -7.94 -3.26 3.99
N LEU A 26 -7.46 -2.04 4.20
CA LEU A 26 -6.09 -1.73 4.58
C LEU A 26 -6.04 -1.09 5.97
N SER A 27 -5.21 -1.67 6.83
CA SER A 27 -4.80 -1.07 8.09
C SER A 27 -3.60 -0.16 7.85
N ILE A 28 -3.74 1.11 8.20
CA ILE A 28 -2.70 2.14 8.03
C ILE A 28 -2.34 2.67 9.41
N SER A 29 -1.06 2.62 9.74
CA SER A 29 -0.53 3.12 11.01
C SER A 29 0.77 3.88 10.78
N THR A 30 1.02 4.88 11.62
CA THR A 30 2.25 5.69 11.54
C THR A 30 2.91 5.73 12.91
N VAL A 31 4.19 5.39 12.98
CA VAL A 31 5.02 5.42 14.19
C VAL A 31 6.36 6.05 13.83
N LYS A 32 6.75 7.14 14.50
CA LYS A 32 8.03 7.85 14.28
C LYS A 32 8.33 8.13 12.80
N ASP A 33 7.35 8.69 12.08
CA ASP A 33 7.44 9.01 10.64
C ASP A 33 7.63 7.79 9.71
N VAL A 34 7.40 6.57 10.23
CA VAL A 34 7.33 5.33 9.47
C VAL A 34 5.87 4.95 9.29
N VAL A 35 5.43 4.85 8.04
CA VAL A 35 4.07 4.43 7.69
C VAL A 35 4.06 2.93 7.42
N VAL A 36 3.18 2.20 8.09
CA VAL A 36 2.94 0.78 7.85
C VAL A 36 1.55 0.62 7.24
N ILE A 37 1.50 0.02 6.05
CA ILE A 37 0.28 -0.29 5.31
C ILE A 37 0.18 -1.80 5.23
N LYS A 38 -0.83 -2.37 5.90
CA LYS A 38 -1.04 -3.81 6.02
C LYS A 38 -2.44 -4.19 5.55
N GLY A 39 -2.56 -5.31 4.84
CA GLY A 39 -3.86 -5.87 4.47
C GLY A 39 -3.95 -6.31 3.01
N ASP A 40 -5.17 -6.42 2.52
CA ASP A 40 -5.43 -6.88 1.16
C ASP A 40 -5.52 -5.71 0.18
N LEU A 41 -4.71 -5.76 -0.88
CA LEU A 41 -4.69 -4.70 -1.89
C LEU A 41 -5.80 -4.95 -2.91
N LYS A 42 -6.90 -4.23 -2.76
CA LYS A 42 -8.00 -4.22 -3.74
C LYS A 42 -8.10 -2.87 -4.42
N PHE A 43 -8.58 -2.86 -5.66
CA PHE A 43 -8.85 -1.66 -6.42
C PHE A 43 -10.36 -1.49 -6.67
N LYS A 44 -10.84 -0.25 -6.67
CA LYS A 44 -12.23 0.10 -6.93
C LYS A 44 -12.44 0.45 -8.41
N GLY A 45 -13.59 0.05 -8.95
CA GLY A 45 -14.14 0.60 -10.19
C GLY A 45 -13.44 0.18 -11.48
N GLY A 46 -12.73 -0.96 -11.50
CA GLY A 46 -12.16 -1.55 -12.73
C GLY A 46 -11.10 -0.72 -13.45
N LYS A 47 -10.65 0.40 -12.85
CA LYS A 47 -9.72 1.35 -13.48
C LYS A 47 -8.27 0.89 -13.47
N VAL A 48 -7.97 -0.10 -12.63
CA VAL A 48 -6.69 -0.78 -12.57
C VAL A 48 -6.95 -2.25 -12.91
N SER A 49 -6.36 -2.71 -14.01
CA SER A 49 -6.44 -4.12 -14.40
C SER A 49 -5.64 -4.96 -13.41
N THR A 50 -6.33 -5.61 -12.47
CA THR A 50 -5.69 -6.48 -11.45
C THR A 50 -5.14 -7.76 -12.03
N ASP A 51 -5.54 -8.12 -13.25
CA ASP A 51 -5.02 -9.25 -14.03
C ASP A 51 -3.59 -9.00 -14.52
N SER A 52 -3.17 -7.73 -14.59
CA SER A 52 -1.84 -7.33 -15.03
C SER A 52 -0.98 -6.94 -13.83
N ASP A 53 -0.01 -7.80 -13.49
CA ASP A 53 0.92 -7.54 -12.41
C ASP A 53 1.70 -6.23 -12.61
N THR A 54 2.04 -5.89 -13.86
CA THR A 54 2.73 -4.63 -14.20
C THR A 54 1.86 -3.41 -13.88
N ALA A 55 0.57 -3.44 -14.22
CA ALA A 55 -0.35 -2.34 -13.90
C ALA A 55 -0.45 -2.09 -12.39
N VAL A 56 -0.54 -3.16 -11.59
CA VAL A 56 -0.57 -3.05 -10.12
C VAL A 56 0.75 -2.47 -9.58
N ILE A 57 1.89 -2.94 -10.10
CA ILE A 57 3.22 -2.45 -9.71
C ILE A 57 3.38 -0.96 -10.04
N ASP A 58 2.93 -0.51 -11.21
CA ASP A 58 3.00 0.91 -11.60
C ASP A 58 2.17 1.79 -10.66
N VAL A 59 0.97 1.35 -10.28
CA VAL A 59 0.16 2.07 -9.31
C VAL A 59 0.83 2.11 -7.93
N LEU A 60 1.41 0.99 -7.47
CA LEU A 60 2.13 0.95 -6.19
C LEU A 60 3.34 1.90 -6.18
N LYS A 61 4.13 1.91 -7.26
CA LYS A 61 5.26 2.85 -7.43
C LYS A 61 4.78 4.30 -7.44
N LYS A 62 3.68 4.59 -8.12
CA LYS A 62 3.08 5.93 -8.18
C LYS A 62 2.65 6.39 -6.79
N ILE A 63 1.95 5.54 -6.04
CA ILE A 63 1.53 5.83 -4.66
C ILE A 63 2.75 6.12 -3.79
N GLU A 64 3.80 5.30 -3.86
CA GLU A 64 5.02 5.53 -3.07
C GLU A 64 5.67 6.88 -3.37
N ARG A 65 5.71 7.29 -4.66
CA ARG A 65 6.23 8.59 -5.06
C ARG A 65 5.38 9.73 -4.49
N GLU A 66 4.06 9.65 -4.63
CA GLU A 66 3.14 10.67 -4.12
C GLU A 66 3.22 10.80 -2.59
N LEU A 67 3.32 9.69 -1.86
CA LEU A 67 3.45 9.69 -0.40
C LEU A 67 4.76 10.33 0.07
N ARG A 68 5.87 10.03 -0.60
CA ARG A 68 7.18 10.62 -0.30
C ARG A 68 7.25 12.11 -0.62
N GLN A 69 6.55 12.57 -1.67
CA GLN A 69 6.55 13.98 -2.05
C GLN A 69 5.60 14.83 -1.19
N GLY A 70 4.50 14.25 -0.71
CA GLY A 70 3.46 14.99 0.04
C GLY A 70 3.65 15.05 1.56
N THR A 71 4.69 14.42 2.10
CA THR A 71 4.82 14.17 3.54
C THR A 71 6.25 13.91 4.00
N ASP A 72 6.60 14.34 5.22
CA ASP A 72 7.81 13.97 5.97
C ASP A 72 7.81 12.49 6.41
N ILE A 73 7.63 11.56 5.47
CA ILE A 73 7.68 10.13 5.72
C ILE A 73 9.10 9.65 5.47
N LYS A 74 9.75 9.12 6.52
CA LYS A 74 11.09 8.53 6.40
C LYS A 74 11.06 7.19 5.67
N MET A 75 10.02 6.39 5.93
CA MET A 75 9.92 5.04 5.39
C MET A 75 8.46 4.60 5.25
N ILE A 76 8.19 3.84 4.20
CA ILE A 76 6.90 3.19 3.97
C ILE A 76 7.13 1.69 3.98
N LYS A 77 6.49 0.98 4.92
CA LYS A 77 6.50 -0.46 5.02
C LYS A 77 5.19 -1.02 4.47
N TRP A 78 5.30 -1.90 3.49
CA TRP A 78 4.16 -2.55 2.85
C TRP A 78 4.07 -4.01 3.31
N GLU A 79 2.99 -4.33 4.01
CA GLU A 79 2.67 -5.67 4.51
C GLU A 79 1.39 -6.16 3.85
N LEU A 80 1.42 -6.25 2.51
CA LEU A 80 0.27 -6.66 1.71
C LEU A 80 0.15 -8.18 1.65
N THR A 81 -1.06 -8.71 1.59
CA THR A 81 -1.31 -10.17 1.55
C THR A 81 -0.79 -10.80 0.25
N GLN A 82 -1.00 -10.13 -0.88
CA GLN A 82 -0.68 -10.65 -2.21
C GLN A 82 0.61 -10.07 -2.81
N TRP A 83 1.19 -9.05 -2.17
CA TRP A 83 2.33 -8.30 -2.71
C TRP A 83 3.41 -8.11 -1.67
N GLU A 84 4.66 -8.12 -2.10
CA GLU A 84 5.79 -7.75 -1.27
C GLU A 84 6.80 -6.91 -2.03
N LYS A 85 7.49 -6.05 -1.27
CA LYS A 85 8.58 -5.25 -1.78
C LYS A 85 9.91 -5.80 -1.26
N ARG A 86 10.79 -6.25 -2.16
CA ARG A 86 12.16 -6.71 -1.84
C ARG A 86 13.16 -5.90 -2.65
N GLY A 87 14.13 -5.27 -1.98
CA GLY A 87 15.21 -4.51 -2.65
C GLY A 87 14.71 -3.42 -3.61
N GLY A 88 13.57 -2.77 -3.31
CA GLY A 88 12.99 -1.74 -4.18
C GLY A 88 12.09 -2.26 -5.31
N ARG A 89 12.03 -3.58 -5.53
CA ARG A 89 11.19 -4.22 -6.53
C ARG A 89 9.96 -4.84 -5.89
N TRP A 90 8.85 -4.82 -6.63
CA TRP A 90 7.58 -5.40 -6.24
C TRP A 90 7.43 -6.81 -6.81
N TYR A 91 6.94 -7.71 -5.99
CA TYR A 91 6.70 -9.11 -6.34
C TYR A 91 5.33 -9.53 -5.86
N LYS A 92 4.61 -10.28 -6.71
CA LYS A 92 3.40 -10.97 -6.29
C LYS A 92 3.80 -12.14 -5.40
N LYS A 93 3.27 -12.17 -4.18
CA LYS A 93 3.47 -13.30 -3.28
C LYS A 93 2.82 -14.52 -3.91
N LYS A 94 3.57 -15.62 -3.99
CA LYS A 94 2.94 -16.93 -4.16
C LYS A 94 2.18 -17.18 -2.87
N LEU A 95 0.85 -17.02 -2.91
CA LEU A 95 0.01 -17.51 -1.82
C LEU A 95 0.36 -19.00 -1.69
N LYS A 96 1.04 -19.38 -0.60
CA LYS A 96 1.11 -20.79 -0.26
C LYS A 96 -0.35 -21.19 -0.04
N HIS A 97 -0.91 -21.93 -0.98
CA HIS A 97 -1.90 -22.91 -0.61
C HIS A 97 -1.20 -23.74 0.47
N GLU A 98 -1.59 -23.55 1.74
CA GLU A 98 -1.47 -24.64 2.69
C GLU A 98 -2.35 -25.75 2.14
N SER A 99 -1.77 -26.58 1.26
CA SER A 99 -2.21 -27.94 1.06
C SER A 99 -1.92 -28.67 2.37
N GLY A 100 -2.77 -28.44 3.36
CA GLY A 100 -2.96 -29.37 4.47
C GLY A 100 -3.87 -30.47 3.97
N SER A 101 -3.28 -31.57 3.50
CA SER A 101 -3.91 -32.88 3.38
C SER A 101 -2.83 -33.93 3.56
#